data_AF-A0A8D0FI82-F1
#
_entry.id   AF-A0A8D0FI82-F1
#
_cell.length_a   1.000
_cell.length_b   1.000
_cell.length_c   1.000
_cell.angle_alpha   90.00
_cell.angle_beta   90.00
_cell.angle_gamma   90.00
#
_symmetry.space_group_name_H-M   'P 1'
#
loop_
_entity.id
_entity.type
_entity.pdbx_description
1 polymer ?
#
loop_
_entity_poly.entity_id
_entity_poly.type
_entity_poly.pdbx_seq_one_letter_code
_entity_poly.pdbx_strand_id
1 'polypeptide(L)'
;MEAATNLLHDTGVQATRWLQQRFQGSQDWFLFISFAADLRNAFFVLFPIWFHFSESVGIRLIWVAVIGDWLNLVFKWILFGERPYWWVHETDYYSNTSAPEIQQFPLTCETGPGSPSGHAMGAAGVYYVMVTAPLLCQGKKQSRTLKYWDGRGQDLPARPLHLP
;
A
#
# COMPACT_ATOMS: atom_id res chain seq x y z
N MET A 1 15.82 1.95 28.06
CA MET A 1 14.95 2.36 26.93
C MET A 1 15.78 2.64 25.67
N GLU A 2 16.90 3.36 25.81
CA GLU A 2 17.86 3.61 24.71
C GLU A 2 18.44 2.34 24.08
N ALA A 3 18.86 1.35 24.88
CA ALA A 3 19.43 0.11 24.35
C ALA A 3 18.49 -0.65 23.40
N ALA A 4 17.19 -0.70 23.71
CA ALA A 4 16.19 -1.34 22.86
C ALA A 4 15.97 -0.55 21.56
N THR A 5 16.02 0.77 21.64
CA THR A 5 15.85 1.68 20.49
C THR A 5 17.07 1.56 19.55
N ASN A 6 18.28 1.57 20.12
CA ASN A 6 19.52 1.38 19.36
C ASN A 6 19.58 0.00 18.69
N LEU A 7 19.12 -1.06 19.37
CA LEU A 7 19.03 -2.39 18.77
C LEU A 7 18.05 -2.41 17.58
N LEU A 8 16.91 -1.72 17.69
CA LEU A 8 15.94 -1.63 16.59
C LEU A 8 16.54 -0.92 15.37
N HIS A 9 17.25 0.20 15.60
CA HIS A 9 17.92 0.93 14.53
C HIS A 9 19.07 0.12 13.90
N ASP A 10 19.93 -0.52 14.71
CA ASP A 10 20.99 -1.42 14.21
C ASP A 10 20.38 -2.54 13.38
N THR A 11 19.31 -3.18 13.84
CA THR A 11 18.60 -4.21 13.08
C THR A 11 18.11 -3.69 11.72
N GLY A 12 17.59 -2.46 11.68
CA GLY A 12 17.17 -1.81 10.43
C GLY A 12 18.34 -1.53 9.47
N VAL A 13 19.47 -1.08 10.01
CA VAL A 13 20.71 -0.85 9.24
C VAL A 13 21.27 -2.16 8.70
N GLN A 14 21.36 -3.21 9.52
CA GLN A 14 21.83 -4.53 9.11
C GLN A 14 20.92 -5.17 8.06
N ALA A 15 19.59 -5.04 8.22
CA ALA A 15 18.64 -5.51 7.22
C ALA A 15 18.83 -4.79 5.87
N THR A 16 19.06 -3.46 5.91
CA THR A 16 19.34 -2.65 4.71
C THR A 16 20.63 -3.11 4.03
N ARG A 17 21.71 -3.29 4.79
CA ARG A 17 22.99 -3.79 4.29
C ARG A 17 22.85 -5.19 3.67
N TRP A 18 22.15 -6.09 4.35
CA TRP A 18 21.93 -7.45 3.87
C TRP A 18 21.17 -7.45 2.53
N LEU A 19 20.10 -6.66 2.41
CA LEU A 19 19.35 -6.50 1.16
C LEU A 19 20.24 -5.97 0.04
N GLN A 20 21.02 -4.92 0.33
CA GLN A 20 21.93 -4.33 -0.65
C GLN A 20 22.94 -5.36 -1.13
N GLN A 21 23.63 -6.07 -0.23
CA GLN A 21 24.61 -7.09 -0.58
C GLN A 21 24.01 -8.29 -1.33
N ARG A 22 22.82 -8.74 -0.93
CA ARG A 22 22.16 -9.91 -1.54
C ARG A 22 21.64 -9.65 -2.94
N PHE A 23 21.27 -8.40 -3.24
CA PHE A 23 20.61 -7.99 -4.48
C PHE A 23 21.37 -6.92 -5.27
N GLN A 24 22.70 -6.81 -5.11
CA GLN A 24 23.52 -5.81 -5.82
C GLN A 24 23.32 -5.82 -7.34
N GLY A 25 23.10 -6.99 -7.95
CA GLY A 25 22.86 -7.11 -9.40
C GLY A 25 21.43 -6.79 -9.87
N SER A 26 20.51 -6.45 -8.96
CA SER A 26 19.09 -6.21 -9.29
C SER A 26 18.60 -4.84 -8.79
N GLN A 27 19.52 -3.95 -8.42
CA GLN A 27 19.21 -2.62 -7.89
C GLN A 27 18.29 -1.82 -8.82
N ASP A 28 18.58 -1.78 -10.12
CA ASP A 28 17.76 -1.06 -11.11
C ASP A 28 16.33 -1.57 -11.18
N TRP A 29 16.14 -2.89 -11.01
CA TRP A 29 14.82 -3.50 -10.99
C TRP A 29 14.01 -3.08 -9.76
N PHE A 30 14.65 -3.04 -8.59
CA PHE A 30 14.01 -2.53 -7.37
C PHE A 30 13.68 -1.05 -7.49
N LEU A 31 14.59 -0.23 -8.03
CA LEU A 31 14.35 1.19 -8.25
C LEU A 31 13.19 1.43 -9.22
N PHE A 32 13.11 0.64 -10.30
CA PHE A 32 12.01 0.70 -11.24
C PHE A 32 10.68 0.33 -10.58
N ILE A 33 10.62 -0.78 -9.83
CA ILE A 33 9.41 -1.18 -9.11
C ILE A 33 8.99 -0.10 -8.11
N SER A 34 9.93 0.43 -7.33
CA SER A 34 9.61 1.46 -6.34
C SER A 34 9.18 2.78 -6.99
N PHE A 35 9.73 3.14 -8.15
CA PHE A 35 9.26 4.27 -8.94
C PHE A 35 7.85 4.05 -9.51
N ALA A 36 7.57 2.85 -10.02
CA ALA A 36 6.25 2.49 -10.55
C ALA A 36 5.19 2.39 -9.43
N ALA A 37 5.59 1.94 -8.26
CA ALA A 37 4.77 1.84 -7.06
C ALA A 37 4.65 3.16 -6.29
N ASP A 38 5.35 4.22 -6.72
CA ASP A 38 5.20 5.53 -6.11
C ASP A 38 3.75 6.01 -6.27
N LEU A 39 3.14 6.44 -5.16
CA LEU A 39 1.71 6.73 -5.09
C LEU A 39 1.33 7.79 -6.11
N ARG A 40 2.18 8.79 -6.34
CA ARG A 40 1.96 9.82 -7.34
C ARG A 40 1.84 9.22 -8.74
N ASN A 41 2.83 8.43 -9.14
CA ASN A 41 2.89 7.82 -10.47
C ASN A 41 1.77 6.79 -10.65
N ALA A 42 1.59 5.90 -9.67
CA ALA A 42 0.55 4.89 -9.68
C ALA A 42 -0.84 5.52 -9.72
N PHE A 43 -1.09 6.57 -8.94
CA PHE A 43 -2.37 7.27 -8.94
C PHE A 43 -2.66 7.92 -10.31
N PHE A 44 -1.69 8.60 -10.93
CA PHE A 44 -1.88 9.20 -12.26
C PHE A 44 -2.27 8.19 -13.34
N VAL A 45 -1.76 6.96 -13.27
CA VAL A 45 -2.08 5.91 -14.25
C VAL A 45 -3.36 5.16 -13.88
N LEU A 46 -3.50 4.76 -12.62
CA LEU A 46 -4.59 3.89 -12.17
C LEU A 46 -5.92 4.64 -12.04
N PHE A 47 -5.88 5.91 -11.61
CA PHE A 47 -7.09 6.72 -11.46
C PHE A 47 -7.92 6.81 -12.74
N PRO A 48 -7.40 7.25 -13.90
CA PRO A 48 -8.21 7.36 -15.13
C PRO A 48 -8.73 6.02 -15.60
N ILE A 49 -7.94 4.94 -15.46
CA ILE A 49 -8.34 3.58 -15.84
C ILE A 49 -9.55 3.15 -15.00
N TRP A 50 -9.42 3.20 -13.68
CA TRP A 50 -10.49 2.75 -12.78
C TRP A 50 -11.71 3.65 -12.81
N PHE A 51 -11.52 4.96 -12.99
CA PHE A 51 -12.63 5.90 -13.13
C PHE A 51 -13.43 5.61 -14.40
N HIS A 52 -12.77 5.27 -15.52
CA HIS A 52 -13.44 4.87 -16.76
C HIS A 52 -14.26 3.58 -16.60
N PHE A 53 -13.74 2.57 -15.88
CA PHE A 53 -14.48 1.33 -15.63
C PHE A 53 -15.60 1.51 -14.60
N SER A 54 -15.37 2.31 -13.55
CA SER A 54 -16.34 2.59 -12.50
C SER A 54 -15.98 3.85 -11.72
N GLU A 55 -16.77 4.90 -11.91
CA GLU A 55 -16.62 6.17 -11.18
C GLU A 55 -16.59 5.95 -9.66
N SER A 56 -17.42 5.05 -9.14
CA SER A 56 -17.46 4.73 -7.71
C SER A 56 -16.14 4.16 -7.18
N VAL A 57 -15.38 3.42 -7.99
CA VAL A 57 -14.08 2.87 -7.60
C VAL A 57 -13.01 3.95 -7.68
N GLY A 58 -13.03 4.79 -8.72
CA GLY A 58 -12.15 5.94 -8.85
C GLY A 58 -12.27 6.93 -7.68
N ILE A 59 -13.50 7.24 -7.25
CA ILE A 59 -13.74 8.12 -6.08
C ILE A 59 -13.20 7.49 -4.78
N ARG A 60 -13.34 6.17 -4.61
CA ARG A 60 -12.77 5.46 -3.45
C ARG A 60 -11.24 5.49 -3.46
N LEU A 61 -10.62 5.36 -4.63
CA LEU A 61 -9.17 5.50 -4.77
C LEU A 61 -8.69 6.88 -4.32
N ILE A 62 -9.40 7.97 -4.69
CA ILE A 62 -9.10 9.32 -4.20
C ILE A 62 -9.14 9.36 -2.66
N TRP A 63 -10.22 8.86 -2.06
CA TRP A 63 -10.37 8.90 -0.60
C TRP A 63 -9.28 8.13 0.13
N VAL A 64 -8.93 6.92 -0.37
CA VAL A 64 -7.85 6.13 0.23
C VAL A 64 -6.51 6.83 0.10
N ALA A 65 -6.22 7.46 -1.05
CA ALA A 65 -5.00 8.23 -1.22
C ALA A 65 -4.94 9.43 -0.25
N VAL A 66 -6.01 10.23 -0.17
CA VAL A 66 -6.07 11.43 0.68
C VAL A 66 -5.96 11.07 2.17
N ILE A 67 -6.77 10.10 2.63
CA ILE A 67 -6.75 9.68 4.04
C ILE A 67 -5.43 8.98 4.37
N GLY A 68 -4.93 8.15 3.45
CA GLY A 68 -3.64 7.47 3.58
C GLY A 68 -2.50 8.47 3.75
N ASP A 69 -2.36 9.43 2.84
CA ASP A 69 -1.30 10.44 2.92
C ASP A 69 -1.42 11.30 4.18
N TRP A 70 -2.64 11.65 4.58
CA TRP A 70 -2.88 12.40 5.81
C TRP A 70 -2.43 11.60 7.06
N LEU A 71 -2.85 10.34 7.18
CA LEU A 71 -2.42 9.47 8.27
C LEU A 71 -0.91 9.24 8.27
N ASN A 72 -0.32 9.10 7.08
CA ASN A 72 1.13 8.94 6.92
C ASN A 72 1.87 10.11 7.54
N LEU A 73 1.40 11.32 7.21
CA LEU A 73 1.99 12.56 7.67
C LEU A 73 1.83 12.70 9.18
N VAL A 74 0.63 12.46 9.71
CA VAL A 74 0.37 12.47 11.17
C VAL A 74 1.28 11.47 11.90
N PHE A 75 1.40 10.23 11.43
CA PHE A 75 2.25 9.24 12.08
C PHE A 75 3.73 9.57 11.97
N LYS A 76 4.17 10.16 10.85
CA LYS A 76 5.54 10.65 10.71
C LYS A 76 5.88 11.72 11.75
N TRP A 77 4.93 12.61 12.05
CA TRP A 77 5.09 13.62 13.12
C TRP A 77 5.07 13.03 14.52
N ILE A 78 4.34 11.94 14.77
CA ILE A 78 4.25 11.34 16.11
C ILE A 78 5.46 10.45 16.41
N LEU A 79 5.90 9.66 15.42
CA LEU A 79 6.89 8.60 15.64
C LEU A 79 8.34 9.09 15.52
N PHE A 80 8.59 10.23 14.88
CA PHE A 80 9.93 10.80 14.68
C PHE A 80 10.99 9.74 14.32
N GLY A 81 10.64 8.83 13.42
CA GLY A 81 11.52 7.71 13.11
C GLY A 81 12.73 8.15 12.29
N GLU A 82 13.91 8.08 12.89
CA GLU A 82 15.18 8.34 12.19
C GLU A 82 15.40 7.36 11.05
N ARG A 83 15.88 7.87 9.91
CA ARG A 83 16.22 7.03 8.76
C ARG A 83 17.51 6.26 9.04
N PRO A 84 17.62 4.98 8.65
CA PRO A 84 18.84 4.19 8.84
C PRO A 84 20.09 4.88 8.29
N TYR A 85 19.98 5.57 7.15
CA TYR A 85 21.07 6.30 6.50
C TYR A 85 21.55 7.55 7.26
N TRP A 86 20.71 8.14 8.11
CA TRP A 86 21.12 9.28 8.95
C TRP A 86 21.64 8.77 10.28
N TRP A 87 20.87 7.88 10.91
CA TRP A 87 21.19 7.33 12.22
C TRP A 87 22.56 6.65 12.27
N VAL A 88 22.96 5.91 11.21
CA VAL A 88 24.27 5.23 11.15
C VAL A 88 25.46 6.20 11.25
N HIS A 89 25.29 7.46 10.82
CA HIS A 89 26.34 8.48 10.85
C HIS A 89 26.29 9.36 12.11
N GLU A 90 25.15 9.42 12.78
CA GLU A 90 24.93 10.27 13.95
C GLU A 90 25.08 9.53 15.28
N THR A 91 25.02 8.19 15.27
CA THR A 91 25.07 7.39 16.50
C THR A 91 26.49 7.07 16.98
N ASP A 92 26.72 7.20 18.28
CA ASP A 92 27.93 6.68 18.95
C ASP A 92 27.91 5.16 19.14
N TYR A 93 26.82 4.48 18.74
CA TYR A 93 26.64 3.04 18.90
C TYR A 93 27.73 2.22 18.22
N TYR A 94 28.24 2.70 17.08
CA TYR A 94 29.34 2.09 16.34
C TYR A 94 30.72 2.70 16.70
N SER A 95 30.85 3.46 17.79
CA SER A 95 32.16 4.06 18.16
C SER A 95 33.30 3.03 18.32
N ASN A 96 32.97 1.82 18.78
CA ASN A 96 33.92 0.73 18.98
C ASN A 96 34.00 -0.27 17.79
N THR A 97 33.23 -0.08 16.73
CA THR A 97 33.15 -1.04 15.60
C THR A 97 32.91 -0.29 14.30
N SER A 98 33.57 -0.61 13.20
CA SER A 98 33.35 0.09 11.94
C SER A 98 31.87 0.10 11.54
N ALA A 99 31.28 1.29 11.40
CA ALA A 99 29.89 1.45 11.00
C ALA A 99 29.64 0.76 9.63
N PRO A 100 28.51 0.06 9.47
CA PRO A 100 28.18 -0.62 8.22
C PRO A 100 27.96 0.40 7.08
N GLU A 101 28.65 0.19 5.96
CA GLU A 101 28.43 0.99 4.75
C GLU A 101 27.11 0.61 4.08
N ILE A 102 26.22 1.59 3.93
CA ILE A 102 24.94 1.47 3.23
C ILE A 102 24.86 2.50 2.11
N GLN A 103 24.42 2.06 0.93
CA GLN A 103 24.31 2.89 -0.26
C GLN A 103 23.01 3.69 -0.25
N GLN A 104 23.07 4.98 -0.60
CA GLN A 104 21.88 5.80 -0.85
C GLN A 104 21.57 5.85 -2.34
N PHE A 105 20.30 5.69 -2.70
CA PHE A 105 19.78 5.84 -4.06
C PHE A 105 18.92 7.11 -4.19
N PRO A 106 18.71 7.65 -5.40
CA PRO A 106 17.90 8.87 -5.58
C PRO A 106 16.50 8.80 -4.95
N LEU A 107 15.86 7.62 -4.97
CA LEU A 107 14.54 7.40 -4.35
C LEU A 107 14.57 7.33 -2.81
N THR A 108 15.75 7.15 -2.22
CA THR A 108 15.93 7.10 -0.76
C THR A 108 16.32 8.45 -0.16
N CYS A 109 16.67 9.43 -1.00
CA CYS A 109 17.08 10.79 -0.63
C CYS A 109 15.87 11.68 -0.29
N GLU A 110 15.19 11.32 0.79
CA GLU A 110 14.01 12.03 1.28
C GLU A 110 14.35 12.89 2.50
N THR A 111 13.79 14.09 2.59
CA THR A 111 14.14 15.10 3.62
C THR A 111 13.33 15.01 4.92
N GLY A 112 12.47 14.00 5.07
CA GLY A 112 11.59 13.84 6.25
C GLY A 112 11.73 12.48 6.94
N PRO A 113 11.11 12.30 8.13
CA PRO A 113 11.21 11.06 8.91
C PRO A 113 10.77 9.83 8.12
N GLY A 114 11.40 8.70 8.44
CA GLY A 114 11.29 7.44 7.68
C GLY A 114 10.10 6.57 8.06
N SER A 115 9.53 6.76 9.26
CA SER A 115 8.51 5.87 9.82
C SER A 115 7.17 6.58 10.01
N PRO A 116 6.05 6.05 9.46
CA PRO A 116 5.96 4.92 8.52
C PRO A 116 6.37 5.30 7.08
N SER A 117 6.61 4.28 6.24
CA SER A 117 6.95 4.47 4.82
C SER A 117 5.71 4.86 4.01
N GLY A 118 5.75 6.06 3.41
CA GLY A 118 4.68 6.58 2.57
C GLY A 118 4.42 5.75 1.32
N HIS A 119 5.48 5.34 0.60
CA HIS A 119 5.33 4.50 -0.58
C HIS A 119 4.69 3.14 -0.24
N ALA A 120 5.09 2.52 0.87
CA ALA A 120 4.53 1.24 1.28
C ALA A 120 3.05 1.36 1.66
N MET A 121 2.70 2.37 2.46
CA MET A 121 1.32 2.55 2.91
C MET A 121 0.39 2.98 1.77
N GLY A 122 0.87 3.88 0.89
CA GLY A 122 0.14 4.31 -0.30
C GLY A 122 -0.12 3.15 -1.26
N ALA A 123 0.93 2.36 -1.59
CA ALA A 123 0.79 1.18 -2.42
C ALA A 123 -0.22 0.20 -1.82
N ALA A 124 -0.10 -0.13 -0.53
CA ALA A 124 -1.03 -1.04 0.15
C ALA A 124 -2.49 -0.57 0.06
N GLY A 125 -2.74 0.73 0.29
CA GLY A 125 -4.08 1.30 0.17
C GLY A 125 -4.67 1.19 -1.24
N VAL A 126 -3.87 1.52 -2.26
CA VAL A 126 -4.30 1.43 -3.66
C VAL A 126 -4.57 -0.03 -4.06
N TYR A 127 -3.67 -0.95 -3.76
CA TYR A 127 -3.86 -2.37 -4.06
C TYR A 127 -5.09 -2.95 -3.35
N TYR A 128 -5.35 -2.55 -2.09
CA TYR A 128 -6.55 -2.96 -1.37
C TYR A 128 -7.84 -2.56 -2.11
N VAL A 129 -7.92 -1.33 -2.61
CA VAL A 129 -9.09 -0.87 -3.38
C VAL A 129 -9.20 -1.62 -4.71
N MET A 130 -8.09 -1.84 -5.41
CA MET A 130 -8.07 -2.57 -6.68
C MET A 130 -8.58 -4.01 -6.55
N VAL A 131 -8.27 -4.68 -5.44
CA VAL A 131 -8.71 -6.07 -5.20
C VAL A 131 -10.14 -6.12 -4.68
N THR A 132 -10.50 -5.26 -3.75
CA THR A 132 -11.82 -5.31 -3.09
C THR A 132 -12.95 -4.79 -3.98
N ALA A 133 -12.69 -3.80 -4.84
CA ALA A 133 -13.69 -3.24 -5.74
C ALA A 133 -14.37 -4.28 -6.66
N PRO A 134 -13.63 -5.09 -7.46
CA PRO A 134 -14.24 -6.10 -8.32
C PRO A 134 -14.93 -7.21 -7.51
N LEU A 135 -14.35 -7.65 -6.40
CA LEU A 135 -14.95 -8.68 -5.53
C LEU A 135 -16.32 -8.24 -4.97
N LEU A 136 -16.40 -7.00 -4.50
CA LEU A 136 -17.65 -6.43 -4.00
C LEU A 136 -18.68 -6.22 -5.11
N CYS A 137 -18.23 -5.86 -6.32
CA CYS A 137 -19.10 -5.76 -7.49
C CYS A 137 -19.65 -7.13 -7.92
N GLN A 138 -18.84 -8.18 -7.88
CA GLN A 138 -19.28 -9.56 -8.17
C GLN A 138 -20.32 -10.04 -7.14
N GLY A 139 -20.07 -9.82 -5.84
CA GLY A 139 -21.03 -10.18 -4.79
C GLY A 139 -22.38 -9.45 -4.92
N LYS A 140 -22.38 -8.16 -5.29
CA LYS A 140 -23.62 -7.41 -5.56
C LYS A 140 -24.36 -7.92 -6.79
N LYS A 141 -23.66 -8.28 -7.87
CA LYS A 141 -24.28 -8.88 -9.07
C LYS A 141 -24.92 -10.24 -8.74
N GLN A 142 -24.23 -11.07 -7.96
CA GLN A 142 -24.75 -12.38 -7.54
C GLN A 142 -25.99 -12.22 -6.64
N SER A 143 -25.96 -11.29 -5.68
CA SER A 143 -27.11 -11.01 -4.80
C SER A 143 -28.32 -10.42 -5.56
N ARG A 144 -28.09 -9.53 -6.53
CA ARG A 144 -29.17 -9.02 -7.41
C ARG A 144 -29.76 -10.12 -8.28
N THR A 145 -28.91 -11.01 -8.80
CA THR A 145 -29.36 -12.17 -9.58
C THR A 145 -30.20 -13.08 -8.69
N LEU A 146 -29.73 -13.44 -7.49
CA LEU A 146 -30.49 -14.29 -6.55
C LEU A 146 -31.87 -13.68 -6.21
N LYS A 147 -31.93 -12.38 -5.91
CA LYS A 147 -33.21 -11.67 -5.65
C LYS A 147 -34.16 -11.65 -6.85
N TYR A 148 -33.63 -11.56 -8.07
CA TYR A 148 -34.44 -11.61 -9.29
C TYR A 148 -35.07 -13.00 -9.53
N TRP A 149 -34.37 -14.07 -9.14
CA TRP A 149 -34.91 -15.43 -9.22
C TRP A 149 -35.91 -15.72 -8.10
N ASP A 150 -35.66 -15.23 -6.88
CA ASP A 150 -36.58 -15.34 -5.75
C ASP A 150 -37.89 -14.56 -5.99
N GLY A 151 -37.80 -13.36 -6.57
CA GLY A 151 -38.97 -12.54 -6.93
C GLY A 151 -39.82 -13.10 -8.09
N ARG A 152 -39.26 -13.95 -8.97
CA ARG A 152 -40.04 -14.62 -10.05
C ARG A 152 -40.71 -15.92 -9.60
N GLY A 153 -40.47 -16.39 -8.37
CA GLY A 153 -41.16 -17.54 -7.80
C GLY A 153 -42.58 -17.23 -7.30
N GLN A 154 -42.99 -15.96 -7.27
CA GLN A 154 -44.29 -15.53 -6.74
C GLN A 154 -45.34 -15.17 -7.81
N ASP A 155 -44.97 -15.15 -9.09
CA ASP A 155 -45.87 -14.79 -10.21
C ASP A 155 -46.19 -15.99 -11.13
N LEU A 156 -46.45 -17.18 -10.57
CA LEU A 156 -47.11 -18.25 -11.33
C LEU A 156 -48.63 -18.06 -11.20
N PRO A 157 -49.35 -17.68 -12.28
CA PRO A 157 -50.81 -17.68 -12.24
C PRO A 157 -51.31 -19.11 -12.04
N ALA A 158 -52.08 -19.32 -10.97
CA ALA A 158 -52.80 -20.56 -10.72
C ALA A 158 -53.63 -20.91 -11.95
N ARG A 159 -53.28 -22.01 -12.61
CA ARG A 159 -54.02 -22.55 -13.76
C ARG A 159 -55.37 -23.07 -13.24
N PRO A 160 -56.53 -22.55 -13.67
CA PRO A 160 -57.80 -23.13 -13.29
C PRO A 160 -57.96 -24.44 -14.06
N LEU A 161 -58.07 -25.55 -13.34
CA LEU A 161 -58.49 -26.84 -13.88
C LEU A 161 -59.99 -26.75 -14.18
N HIS A 162 -60.36 -26.42 -15.42
CA HIS A 162 -61.70 -26.69 -15.94
C HIS A 162 -61.61 -27.88 -16.89
N LEU A 163 -62.06 -29.04 -16.40
CA LEU A 163 -62.45 -30.21 -17.19
C LEU A 163 -63.95 -30.13 -17.46
N PRO A 164 -64.41 -30.23 -18.72
CA PRO A 164 -65.63 -30.93 -19.06
C PRO A 164 -65.37 -32.43 -19.28
#